data_AF-A0A7S3HHN0-F1
#
_entry.id   AF-A0A7S3HHN0-F1
#
_cell.length_a   1.000
_cell.length_b   1.000
_cell.length_c   1.000
_cell.angle_alpha   90.00
_cell.angle_beta   90.00
_cell.angle_gamma   90.00
#
_symmetry.space_group_name_H-M   'P 1'
#
loop_
_entity.id
_entity.type
_entity.pdbx_description
1 polymer ?
#
loop_
_entity_poly.entity_id
_entity_poly.type
_entity_poly.pdbx_seq_one_letter_code
_entity_poly.pdbx_strand_id
1 'polypeptide(L)'
;MFINALIVSVVTLWLQVVSSVDIDIAGVDETDFAFVKESGGLNSTLTGTNTYAGAINYARTHPTRDGGTWAGWCASLMVRAGNLPSPCPSAIECYRKSTIISHDVASAPSGAFHWWDIGQYGHVAMATDHGWALMASCRVTESWGNCIGNTDVTAYTAATGAKYLGWSYDYNRAEIADVHKPIPPTPPSPTWPRSATEDNGVPDTNYYARQQIYASHHGYVGAINGILGPNSWAGTQRGLRDYGYNGADNGIPGVNTYMAMQRLAAKYGYTGAVNGILGPNSYKGLARYFNTL
;
A
#
# COMPACT_ATOMS: atom_id res chain seq x y z
N MET A 1 4.10 79.90 -4.18
CA MET A 1 2.68 80.18 -3.86
C MET A 1 1.86 79.12 -4.58
N PHE A 2 1.50 78.04 -3.88
CA PHE A 2 0.19 77.79 -3.23
C PHE A 2 -0.79 77.14 -4.26
N ILE A 3 -1.58 76.09 -4.02
CA ILE A 3 -2.03 75.34 -2.83
C ILE A 3 -2.70 74.02 -3.29
N ASN A 4 -2.69 73.02 -2.39
CA ASN A 4 -3.45 71.76 -2.37
C ASN A 4 -5.01 71.92 -2.34
N ALA A 5 -5.72 70.81 -2.59
CA ALA A 5 -7.01 70.37 -1.98
C ALA A 5 -8.17 70.23 -2.99
N LEU A 6 -8.75 69.05 -3.25
CA LEU A 6 -9.52 68.10 -2.41
C LEU A 6 -11.01 68.45 -2.29
N ILE A 7 -11.86 67.71 -3.02
CA ILE A 7 -13.29 67.36 -2.75
C ILE A 7 -13.53 66.06 -3.56
N VAL A 8 -13.61 64.82 -3.03
CA VAL A 8 -14.54 64.14 -2.11
C VAL A 8 -16.00 64.02 -2.60
N SER A 9 -16.36 62.84 -3.11
CA SER A 9 -17.71 62.20 -3.08
C SER A 9 -17.53 60.76 -3.62
N VAL A 10 -17.35 59.72 -2.80
CA VAL A 10 -18.36 58.93 -2.05
C VAL A 10 -19.48 58.39 -2.94
N VAL A 11 -19.32 57.15 -3.42
CA VAL A 11 -20.41 56.15 -3.50
C VAL A 11 -19.84 54.77 -3.15
N THR A 12 -20.28 54.28 -2.01
CA THR A 12 -20.20 52.90 -1.50
C THR A 12 -21.10 51.95 -2.28
N LEU A 13 -20.64 50.73 -2.63
CA LEU A 13 -21.37 49.49 -2.31
C LEU A 13 -20.52 48.21 -2.48
N TRP A 14 -20.35 47.54 -1.34
CA TRP A 14 -20.21 46.11 -1.03
C TRP A 14 -20.42 45.07 -2.14
N LEU A 15 -19.52 44.08 -2.22
CA LEU A 15 -19.87 42.66 -2.02
C LEU A 15 -18.65 41.75 -1.76
N GLN A 16 -18.71 41.07 -0.61
CA GLN A 16 -18.19 39.73 -0.29
C GLN A 16 -16.68 39.49 -0.10
N VAL A 17 -16.28 39.67 1.17
CA VAL A 17 -15.62 38.67 2.04
C VAL A 17 -15.05 37.44 1.31
N VAL A 18 -13.73 37.40 1.19
CA VAL A 18 -12.98 36.14 1.03
C VAL A 18 -13.04 35.43 2.38
N SER A 19 -14.06 34.58 2.57
CA SER A 19 -14.10 33.69 3.72
C SER A 19 -13.01 32.64 3.54
N SER A 20 -12.22 32.45 4.60
CA SER A 20 -11.37 31.29 4.82
C SER A 20 -12.08 30.03 4.36
N VAL A 21 -11.43 29.28 3.47
CA VAL A 21 -11.80 27.88 3.28
C VAL A 21 -11.30 27.17 4.52
N ASP A 22 -12.20 27.05 5.51
CA ASP A 22 -12.04 26.09 6.59
C ASP A 22 -12.04 24.69 5.94
N ILE A 23 -10.85 24.14 5.76
CA ILE A 23 -10.70 22.72 5.44
C ILE A 23 -11.01 21.98 6.73
N ASP A 24 -12.23 21.45 6.80
CA ASP A 24 -12.69 20.58 7.87
C ASP A 24 -11.89 19.26 7.81
N ILE A 25 -10.76 19.21 8.51
CA ILE A 25 -9.99 17.97 8.75
C ILE A 25 -10.63 17.28 9.96
N ALA A 26 -11.79 16.69 9.75
CA ALA A 26 -12.39 15.79 10.74
C ALA A 26 -11.56 14.50 10.80
N GLY A 27 -10.71 14.35 11.82
CA GLY A 27 -10.11 13.05 12.16
C GLY A 27 -8.73 13.01 12.80
N VAL A 28 -8.17 14.10 13.35
CA VAL A 28 -6.93 14.04 14.14
C VAL A 28 -7.20 14.57 15.54
N ASP A 29 -7.23 13.67 16.52
CA ASP A 29 -7.37 13.96 17.94
C ASP A 29 -5.99 14.24 18.54
N GLU A 30 -5.83 15.39 19.19
CA GLU A 30 -4.57 15.89 19.75
C GLU A 30 -4.10 15.11 21.00
N THR A 31 -4.82 14.07 21.44
CA THR A 31 -4.47 13.27 22.63
C THR A 31 -3.53 12.09 22.39
N ASP A 32 -3.08 11.85 21.16
CA ASP A 32 -2.24 10.70 20.77
C ASP A 32 -0.73 10.84 21.13
N PHE A 33 -0.32 11.90 21.85
CA PHE A 33 1.08 12.20 22.15
C PHE A 33 1.40 12.14 23.66
N ALA A 34 1.63 10.94 24.19
CA ALA A 34 2.34 10.78 25.47
C ALA A 34 3.73 10.15 25.26
N PHE A 35 4.74 11.01 25.44
CA PHE A 35 6.19 10.82 25.32
C PHE A 35 6.76 9.73 26.23
N VAL A 36 7.80 9.00 25.77
CA VAL A 36 8.95 8.62 26.62
C VAL A 36 10.23 8.92 25.84
N LYS A 37 11.12 9.67 26.50
CA LYS A 37 12.36 10.24 25.97
C LYS A 37 13.51 9.36 26.41
N GLU A 38 14.33 8.83 25.50
CA GLU A 38 15.72 8.54 25.85
C GLU A 38 16.67 8.65 24.66
N SER A 39 17.83 9.24 24.95
CA SER A 39 18.86 9.71 24.04
C SER A 39 20.02 8.72 23.95
N GLY A 40 20.47 8.37 22.75
CA GLY A 40 21.79 7.74 22.60
C GLY A 40 22.06 7.11 21.23
N GLY A 41 23.17 7.53 20.61
CA GLY A 41 24.10 6.67 19.86
C GLY A 41 23.62 6.00 18.56
N LEU A 42 24.10 6.53 17.44
CA LEU A 42 24.18 5.82 16.16
C LEU A 42 25.06 4.58 16.29
N ASN A 43 24.46 3.39 16.27
CA ASN A 43 25.18 2.15 16.03
C ASN A 43 24.33 1.21 15.17
N SER A 44 24.90 0.69 14.10
CA SER A 44 24.28 -0.22 13.13
C SER A 44 24.08 -1.63 13.71
N THR A 45 23.27 -1.74 14.77
CA THR A 45 23.03 -2.99 15.50
C THR A 45 21.58 -3.07 15.94
N LEU A 46 20.70 -3.48 15.03
CA LEU A 46 19.46 -4.13 15.41
C LEU A 46 19.33 -5.45 14.66
N THR A 47 20.01 -6.47 15.19
CA THR A 47 19.57 -7.85 15.05
C THR A 47 18.13 -7.96 15.53
N GLY A 48 17.17 -8.22 14.63
CA GLY A 48 15.80 -8.56 15.00
C GLY A 48 14.65 -7.93 14.19
N THR A 49 14.90 -7.11 13.16
CA THR A 49 13.81 -6.60 12.31
C THR A 49 13.13 -7.74 11.53
N ASN A 50 11.86 -7.54 11.18
CA ASN A 50 11.09 -8.55 10.46
C ASN A 50 11.57 -8.67 9.02
N THR A 51 11.27 -9.82 8.40
CA THR A 51 11.36 -9.96 6.94
C THR A 51 10.20 -9.24 6.27
N TYR A 52 10.35 -8.92 4.99
CA TYR A 52 9.26 -8.39 4.17
C TYR A 52 8.00 -9.27 4.26
N ALA A 53 8.15 -10.58 4.08
CA ALA A 53 7.04 -11.53 4.16
C ALA A 53 6.36 -11.51 5.55
N GLY A 54 7.15 -11.43 6.62
CA GLY A 54 6.61 -11.31 7.97
C GLY A 54 5.85 -9.99 8.18
N ALA A 55 6.29 -8.89 7.60
CA ALA A 55 5.61 -7.60 7.69
C ALA A 55 4.27 -7.59 6.92
N ILE A 56 4.21 -8.24 5.75
CA ILE A 56 2.95 -8.44 5.02
C ILE A 56 1.99 -9.35 5.80
N ASN A 57 2.48 -10.45 6.36
CA ASN A 57 1.67 -11.32 7.19
C ASN A 57 1.09 -10.59 8.41
N TYR A 58 1.90 -9.75 9.07
CA TYR A 58 1.42 -8.90 10.16
C TYR A 58 0.24 -8.03 9.69
N ALA A 59 0.40 -7.29 8.59
CA ALA A 59 -0.65 -6.41 8.08
C ALA A 59 -1.96 -7.15 7.75
N ARG A 60 -1.88 -8.34 7.15
CA ARG A 60 -3.06 -9.15 6.79
C ARG A 60 -3.77 -9.75 7.99
N THR A 61 -3.04 -10.05 9.07
CA THR A 61 -3.59 -10.64 10.29
C THR A 61 -4.05 -9.60 11.31
N HIS A 62 -3.78 -8.31 11.07
CA HIS A 62 -4.18 -7.20 11.92
C HIS A 62 -5.08 -6.21 11.14
N PRO A 63 -6.30 -6.64 10.75
CA PRO A 63 -7.21 -5.82 9.95
C PRO A 63 -7.68 -4.53 10.68
N THR A 64 -7.49 -4.44 11.99
CA THR A 64 -7.74 -3.25 12.80
C THR A 64 -6.50 -2.92 13.63
N ARG A 65 -6.33 -1.64 13.98
CA ARG A 65 -5.29 -1.18 14.90
C ARG A 65 -5.88 -1.19 16.31
N ASP A 66 -5.56 -2.21 17.10
CA ASP A 66 -6.02 -2.31 18.50
C ASP A 66 -7.56 -2.23 18.61
N GLY A 67 -8.27 -2.78 17.61
CA GLY A 67 -9.73 -2.69 17.47
C GLY A 67 -10.25 -1.47 16.70
N GLY A 68 -9.40 -0.47 16.45
CA GLY A 68 -9.70 0.77 15.72
C GLY A 68 -9.20 0.81 14.28
N THR A 69 -9.25 2.00 13.68
CA THR A 69 -8.78 2.25 12.31
C THR A 69 -7.26 2.40 12.23
N TRP A 70 -6.68 1.98 11.11
CA TRP A 70 -5.30 2.28 10.72
C TRP A 70 -5.13 3.66 10.08
N ALA A 71 -6.21 4.40 9.80
CA ALA A 71 -6.14 5.73 9.19
C ALA A 71 -5.20 6.67 9.97
N GLY A 72 -4.19 7.23 9.31
CA GLY A 72 -3.21 8.12 9.94
C GLY A 72 -2.06 7.42 10.69
N TRP A 73 -2.14 6.11 10.90
CA TRP A 73 -1.17 5.34 11.70
C TRP A 73 -0.04 4.72 10.88
N CYS A 74 0.38 5.41 9.81
CA CYS A 74 1.40 4.93 8.87
C CYS A 74 2.72 4.55 9.54
N ALA A 75 3.25 5.41 10.39
CA ALA A 75 4.46 5.16 11.18
C ALA A 75 4.29 3.93 12.10
N SER A 76 3.14 3.80 12.75
CA SER A 76 2.85 2.67 13.64
C SER A 76 2.79 1.36 12.87
N LEU A 77 2.23 1.36 11.66
CA LEU A 77 2.19 0.18 10.81
C LEU A 77 3.60 -0.27 10.43
N MET A 78 4.48 0.65 10.02
CA MET A 78 5.86 0.30 9.67
C MET A 78 6.59 -0.33 10.84
N VAL A 79 6.44 0.27 12.03
CA VAL A 79 7.09 -0.22 13.26
C VAL A 79 6.59 -1.59 13.66
N ARG A 80 5.27 -1.78 13.72
CA ARG A 80 4.68 -3.04 14.18
C ARG A 80 4.85 -4.16 13.16
N ALA A 81 4.68 -3.87 11.87
CA ALA A 81 4.83 -4.86 10.81
C ALA A 81 6.31 -5.24 10.60
N GLY A 82 7.20 -4.25 10.55
CA GLY A 82 8.62 -4.45 10.30
C GLY A 82 9.43 -4.82 11.54
N ASN A 83 8.81 -4.90 12.73
CA ASN A 83 9.52 -4.99 14.01
C ASN A 83 10.67 -3.96 14.10
N LEU A 84 10.37 -2.72 13.69
CA LEU A 84 11.35 -1.64 13.61
C LEU A 84 11.46 -0.94 14.97
N PRO A 85 12.50 -0.11 15.17
CA PRO A 85 12.56 0.80 16.31
C PRO A 85 11.34 1.67 16.44
N SER A 86 11.16 2.23 17.63
CA SER A 86 10.14 3.23 17.93
C SER A 86 10.01 4.27 16.80
N PRO A 87 8.78 4.67 16.46
CA PRO A 87 8.54 5.55 15.34
C PRO A 87 9.18 6.92 15.58
N CYS A 88 9.59 7.61 14.51
CA CYS A 88 9.85 9.04 14.61
C CYS A 88 8.57 9.79 15.02
N PRO A 89 8.67 11.04 15.51
CA PRO A 89 7.49 11.84 15.85
C PRO A 89 6.48 11.99 14.70
N SER A 90 6.95 11.90 13.46
CA SER A 90 6.11 11.87 12.25
C SER A 90 6.82 11.17 11.10
N ALA A 91 6.09 10.86 10.04
CA ALA A 91 6.68 10.27 8.83
C ALA A 91 7.67 11.25 8.16
N ILE A 92 7.37 12.55 8.12
CA ILE A 92 8.27 13.55 7.53
C ILE A 92 9.57 13.71 8.35
N GLU A 93 9.51 13.54 9.67
CA GLU A 93 10.70 13.53 10.51
C GLU A 93 11.56 12.28 10.30
N CYS A 94 10.93 11.12 10.06
CA CYS A 94 11.64 9.91 9.68
C CYS A 94 12.28 10.04 8.29
N TYR A 95 11.52 10.54 7.31
CA TYR A 95 12.05 10.88 5.98
C TYR A 95 13.31 11.74 6.05
N ARG A 96 13.32 12.80 6.88
CA ARG A 96 14.49 13.69 7.07
C ARG A 96 15.72 12.98 7.64
N LYS A 97 15.54 11.86 8.33
CA LYS A 97 16.61 11.04 8.90
C LYS A 97 17.07 9.92 7.97
N SER A 98 16.22 9.55 7.01
CA SER A 98 16.46 8.47 6.05
C SER A 98 17.34 8.93 4.88
N THR A 99 17.98 7.97 4.22
CA THR A 99 18.75 8.22 2.99
C THR A 99 17.90 7.91 1.78
N ILE A 100 17.47 8.94 1.05
CA ILE A 100 16.66 8.76 -0.16
C ILE A 100 17.54 8.24 -1.29
N ILE A 101 17.14 7.09 -1.84
CA ILE A 101 17.88 6.36 -2.87
C ILE A 101 17.46 6.79 -4.26
N SER A 102 16.16 6.88 -4.51
CA SER A 102 15.62 7.24 -5.82
C SER A 102 14.20 7.82 -5.70
N HIS A 103 13.82 8.58 -6.72
CA HIS A 103 12.45 9.07 -6.93
C HIS A 103 11.68 8.22 -7.93
N ASP A 104 12.31 7.22 -8.56
CA ASP A 104 11.62 6.21 -9.33
C ASP A 104 10.87 5.26 -8.38
N VAL A 105 9.55 5.31 -8.46
CA VAL A 105 8.63 4.50 -7.65
C VAL A 105 8.84 3.02 -7.90
N ALA A 106 9.00 2.62 -9.17
CA ALA A 106 9.08 1.21 -9.54
C ALA A 106 10.45 0.59 -9.19
N SER A 107 11.47 1.42 -8.94
CA SER A 107 12.79 0.95 -8.56
C SER A 107 12.91 0.58 -7.08
N ALA A 108 11.88 0.84 -6.26
CA ALA A 108 11.89 0.50 -4.84
C ALA A 108 11.77 -1.02 -4.67
N PRO A 109 12.72 -1.68 -4.00
CA PRO A 109 12.61 -3.11 -3.70
C PRO A 109 11.58 -3.36 -2.59
N SER A 110 11.05 -4.58 -2.53
CA SER A 110 10.16 -5.02 -1.44
C SER A 110 10.79 -4.78 -0.07
N GLY A 111 10.03 -4.18 0.84
CA GLY A 111 10.51 -3.82 2.18
C GLY A 111 11.16 -2.44 2.29
N ALA A 112 11.41 -1.73 1.18
CA ALA A 112 11.81 -0.33 1.21
C ALA A 112 10.68 0.57 1.74
N PHE A 113 10.98 1.84 2.03
CA PHE A 113 9.99 2.81 2.51
C PHE A 113 9.79 3.92 1.49
N HIS A 114 8.55 4.10 1.05
CA HIS A 114 8.09 5.24 0.26
C HIS A 114 7.70 6.40 1.18
N TRP A 115 8.00 7.62 0.75
CA TRP A 115 7.75 8.83 1.54
C TRP A 115 6.95 9.87 0.77
N TRP A 116 6.06 10.56 1.47
CA TRP A 116 5.29 11.68 0.93
C TRP A 116 5.29 12.86 1.87
N ASP A 117 5.29 14.05 1.28
CA ASP A 117 4.88 15.30 1.92
C ASP A 117 3.37 15.45 1.72
N ILE A 118 2.64 15.24 2.81
CA ILE A 118 1.18 15.34 2.89
C ILE A 118 0.78 15.74 4.31
N GLY A 119 0.02 16.83 4.41
CA GLY A 119 -0.32 17.43 5.72
C GLY A 119 0.93 17.79 6.53
N GLN A 120 0.76 17.93 7.85
CA GLN A 120 1.86 18.33 8.74
C GLN A 120 2.82 17.18 9.12
N TYR A 121 2.38 15.92 8.98
CA TYR A 121 3.12 14.75 9.47
C TYR A 121 3.81 13.94 8.37
N GLY A 122 3.52 14.22 7.09
CA GLY A 122 3.94 13.38 5.97
C GLY A 122 3.26 12.00 5.98
N HIS A 123 3.70 11.14 5.08
CA HIS A 123 3.24 9.75 5.02
C HIS A 123 4.39 8.80 4.69
N VAL A 124 4.28 7.57 5.18
CA VAL A 124 5.20 6.48 4.91
C VAL A 124 4.42 5.21 4.56
N ALA A 125 4.94 4.44 3.63
CA ALA A 125 4.40 3.14 3.26
C ALA A 125 5.54 2.19 2.92
N MET A 126 5.39 0.91 3.19
CA MET A 126 6.41 -0.09 2.89
C MET A 126 6.17 -0.61 1.47
N ALA A 127 7.19 -0.51 0.61
CA ALA A 127 7.17 -1.05 -0.73
C ALA A 127 6.84 -2.54 -0.70
N THR A 128 5.86 -2.93 -1.52
CA THR A 128 5.57 -4.33 -1.79
C THR A 128 6.29 -4.76 -3.04
N ASP A 129 5.73 -4.54 -4.22
CA ASP A 129 6.38 -4.89 -5.47
C ASP A 129 5.97 -3.97 -6.62
N HIS A 130 6.87 -3.74 -7.58
CA HIS A 130 6.63 -2.97 -8.81
C HIS A 130 5.87 -1.63 -8.61
N GLY A 131 6.26 -0.84 -7.60
CA GLY A 131 5.64 0.47 -7.32
C GLY A 131 4.37 0.43 -6.48
N TRP A 132 4.11 -0.69 -5.82
CA TRP A 132 3.04 -0.84 -4.83
C TRP A 132 3.57 -0.71 -3.40
N ALA A 133 2.67 -0.41 -2.48
CA ALA A 133 3.02 -0.29 -1.07
C ALA A 133 1.91 -0.74 -0.12
N LEU A 134 2.34 -1.44 0.94
CA LEU A 134 1.57 -1.65 2.16
C LEU A 134 1.36 -0.30 2.84
N MET A 135 0.10 0.05 3.07
CA MET A 135 -0.30 1.39 3.45
C MET A 135 -1.37 1.39 4.54
N ALA A 136 -1.21 2.31 5.48
CA ALA A 136 -2.21 2.66 6.49
C ALA A 136 -3.05 3.85 5.98
N SER A 137 -3.97 3.58 5.07
CA SER A 137 -4.84 4.59 4.46
C SER A 137 -6.19 4.01 4.06
N CYS A 138 -7.24 4.82 4.14
CA CYS A 138 -8.56 4.44 3.61
C CYS A 138 -8.65 4.55 2.08
N ARG A 139 -7.60 5.04 1.42
CA ARG A 139 -7.50 5.18 -0.05
C ARG A 139 -6.77 4.02 -0.71
N VAL A 140 -6.55 2.93 0.03
CA VAL A 140 -5.95 1.72 -0.54
C VAL A 140 -6.85 1.13 -1.62
N THR A 141 -6.24 0.64 -2.70
CA THR A 141 -7.00 -0.03 -3.77
C THR A 141 -7.36 -1.47 -3.42
N GLU A 142 -6.57 -2.11 -2.56
CA GLU A 142 -6.84 -3.44 -2.04
C GLU A 142 -6.96 -3.32 -0.51
N SER A 143 -8.14 -3.57 0.04
CA SER A 143 -8.37 -3.46 1.47
C SER A 143 -8.04 -4.76 2.19
N TRP A 144 -7.23 -4.67 3.25
CA TRP A 144 -6.95 -5.78 4.18
C TRP A 144 -7.64 -5.58 5.54
N GLY A 145 -8.46 -4.53 5.67
CA GLY A 145 -9.13 -4.19 6.91
C GLY A 145 -9.56 -2.73 6.98
N ASN A 146 -9.68 -2.20 8.20
CA ASN A 146 -10.06 -0.82 8.45
C ASN A 146 -8.90 0.13 8.14
N CYS A 147 -8.88 0.66 6.92
CA CYS A 147 -7.89 1.61 6.40
C CYS A 147 -6.45 1.08 6.42
N ILE A 148 -6.29 -0.19 6.08
CA ILE A 148 -5.02 -0.87 5.86
C ILE A 148 -5.12 -1.70 4.59
N GLY A 149 -4.05 -1.77 3.82
CA GLY A 149 -4.07 -2.53 2.57
C GLY A 149 -2.87 -2.29 1.69
N ASN A 150 -3.01 -2.65 0.42
CA ASN A 150 -1.98 -2.45 -0.59
C ASN A 150 -2.50 -1.54 -1.69
N THR A 151 -1.63 -0.66 -2.18
CA THR A 151 -2.01 0.29 -3.22
C THR A 151 -0.84 0.64 -4.11
N ASP A 152 -1.15 0.92 -5.37
CA ASP A 152 -0.22 1.55 -6.29
C ASP A 152 0.19 2.94 -5.77
N VAL A 153 1.48 3.18 -5.66
CA VAL A 153 2.06 4.43 -5.13
C VAL A 153 1.73 5.60 -6.04
N THR A 154 1.75 5.41 -7.36
CA THR A 154 1.46 6.48 -8.33
C THR A 154 -0.01 6.89 -8.27
N ALA A 155 -0.92 5.91 -8.24
CA ALA A 155 -2.35 6.13 -8.13
C ALA A 155 -2.71 6.79 -6.79
N TYR A 156 -2.08 6.35 -5.69
CA TYR A 156 -2.26 6.97 -4.38
C TYR A 156 -1.80 8.44 -4.37
N THR A 157 -0.62 8.71 -4.94
CA THR A 157 -0.06 10.07 -5.05
C THR A 157 -1.01 10.98 -5.83
N ALA A 158 -1.50 10.51 -6.98
CA ALA A 158 -2.46 11.25 -7.79
C ALA A 158 -3.79 11.48 -7.07
N ALA A 159 -4.32 10.47 -6.37
CA ALA A 159 -5.62 10.55 -5.70
C ALA A 159 -5.60 11.44 -4.44
N THR A 160 -4.45 11.64 -3.82
CA THR A 160 -4.29 12.46 -2.62
C THR A 160 -3.78 13.87 -2.89
N GLY A 161 -3.18 14.11 -4.06
CA GLY A 161 -2.45 15.34 -4.34
C GLY A 161 -1.16 15.46 -3.51
N ALA A 162 -0.72 14.37 -2.88
CA ALA A 162 0.50 14.35 -2.08
C ALA A 162 1.73 14.56 -2.97
N LYS A 163 2.79 15.17 -2.41
CA LYS A 163 4.08 15.25 -3.08
C LYS A 163 4.92 14.04 -2.70
N TYR A 164 5.19 13.17 -3.66
CA TYR A 164 6.10 12.04 -3.47
C TYR A 164 7.54 12.53 -3.28
N LEU A 165 8.23 12.01 -2.26
CA LEU A 165 9.57 12.44 -1.85
C LEU A 165 10.66 11.41 -2.18
N GLY A 166 10.29 10.30 -2.81
CA GLY A 166 11.20 9.19 -3.11
C GLY A 166 11.10 8.05 -2.10
N TRP A 167 12.01 7.09 -2.22
CA TRP A 167 12.09 5.93 -1.35
C TRP A 167 13.48 5.78 -0.70
N SER A 168 13.51 5.14 0.47
CA SER A 168 14.73 4.76 1.20
C SER A 168 14.70 3.29 1.57
N TYR A 169 15.87 2.71 1.88
CA TYR A 169 15.93 1.41 2.53
C TYR A 169 15.51 1.46 4.00
N ASP A 170 15.79 2.58 4.65
CA ASP A 170 15.72 2.69 6.10
C ASP A 170 14.52 3.52 6.58
N TYR A 171 13.94 3.09 7.69
CA TYR A 171 13.02 3.84 8.53
C TYR A 171 13.66 4.02 9.90
N ASN A 172 13.91 5.27 10.31
CA ASN A 172 14.63 5.58 11.55
C ASN A 172 15.95 4.79 11.68
N ARG A 173 16.71 4.68 10.58
CA ARG A 173 18.00 3.98 10.50
C ARG A 173 17.93 2.46 10.74
N ALA A 174 16.75 1.88 10.63
CA ALA A 174 16.54 0.44 10.62
C ALA A 174 15.90 0.03 9.29
N GLU A 175 16.24 -1.16 8.83
CA GLU A 175 15.81 -1.69 7.55
C GLU A 175 15.05 -3.01 7.76
N ILE A 176 14.16 -3.33 6.83
CA ILE A 176 13.59 -4.66 6.73
C ILE A 176 14.71 -5.66 6.43
N ALA A 177 14.72 -6.80 7.13
CA ALA A 177 15.88 -7.68 7.24
C ALA A 177 16.41 -8.22 5.89
N ASP A 178 15.53 -8.32 4.89
CA ASP A 178 15.81 -8.85 3.56
C ASP A 178 15.71 -7.81 2.44
N VAL A 179 15.64 -6.50 2.75
CA VAL A 179 15.43 -5.43 1.75
C VAL A 179 16.53 -5.30 0.68
N HIS A 180 17.79 -5.61 1.04
CA HIS A 180 18.93 -5.55 0.14
C HIS A 180 19.17 -6.83 -0.65
N LYS A 181 18.45 -7.91 -0.31
CA LYS A 181 18.57 -9.14 -1.09
C LYS A 181 17.86 -8.89 -2.42
N PRO A 182 18.52 -9.09 -3.58
CA PRO A 182 17.79 -9.09 -4.85
C PRO A 182 16.66 -10.08 -4.65
N ILE A 183 15.40 -9.64 -4.83
CA ILE A 183 14.21 -10.40 -4.45
C ILE A 183 14.50 -11.88 -4.72
N PRO A 184 14.81 -12.70 -3.69
CA PRO A 184 14.62 -14.10 -3.90
C PRO A 184 13.13 -14.15 -4.17
N PRO A 185 12.71 -14.80 -5.27
CA PRO A 185 11.34 -15.15 -5.48
C PRO A 185 10.50 -15.08 -4.21
N THR A 186 9.68 -14.03 -4.04
CA THR A 186 9.09 -13.62 -2.75
C THR A 186 8.89 -14.85 -1.88
N PRO A 187 9.47 -14.93 -0.67
CA PRO A 187 9.42 -16.17 0.09
C PRO A 187 7.98 -16.67 0.02
N PRO A 188 7.73 -17.89 -0.48
CA PRO A 188 6.61 -18.66 -0.01
C PRO A 188 6.12 -18.15 1.34
N SER A 189 4.82 -17.92 1.51
CA SER A 189 4.23 -18.46 2.74
C SER A 189 4.88 -19.83 2.93
N PRO A 190 5.60 -20.12 4.04
CA PRO A 190 6.76 -21.03 4.12
C PRO A 190 6.58 -22.47 3.58
N THR A 191 5.40 -22.78 3.08
CA THR A 191 4.94 -23.99 2.40
C THR A 191 4.87 -23.93 0.86
N TRP A 192 4.83 -22.76 0.16
CA TRP A 192 4.54 -22.68 -1.30
C TRP A 192 5.46 -21.77 -2.15
N PRO A 193 6.36 -22.34 -2.99
CA PRO A 193 7.32 -21.56 -3.79
C PRO A 193 6.69 -20.50 -4.70
N ARG A 194 7.51 -19.54 -5.17
CA ARG A 194 7.09 -18.58 -6.22
C ARG A 194 6.72 -19.34 -7.48
N SER A 195 5.77 -18.77 -8.22
CA SER A 195 5.42 -19.24 -9.54
C SER A 195 6.28 -18.61 -10.63
N ALA A 196 6.86 -19.43 -11.52
CA ALA A 196 7.56 -18.96 -12.71
C ALA A 196 6.60 -18.37 -13.77
N THR A 197 5.29 -18.44 -13.52
CA THR A 197 4.24 -17.84 -14.36
C THR A 197 4.45 -16.35 -14.59
N GLU A 198 5.06 -15.63 -13.66
CA GLU A 198 5.34 -14.19 -13.87
C GLU A 198 6.36 -13.93 -14.99
N ASP A 199 7.24 -14.91 -15.24
CA ASP A 199 8.33 -14.81 -16.20
C ASP A 199 7.85 -15.32 -17.57
N ASN A 200 7.20 -16.48 -17.57
CA ASN A 200 6.83 -17.19 -18.81
C ASN A 200 5.35 -17.02 -19.21
N GLY A 201 4.48 -16.55 -18.31
CA GLY A 201 3.03 -16.37 -18.56
C GLY A 201 2.24 -17.68 -18.67
N VAL A 202 2.82 -18.80 -18.25
CA VAL A 202 2.19 -20.13 -18.27
C VAL A 202 1.90 -20.56 -16.83
N PRO A 203 0.61 -20.65 -16.42
CA PRO A 203 0.24 -21.08 -15.07
C PRO A 203 0.83 -22.43 -14.69
N ASP A 204 1.67 -22.43 -13.66
CA ASP A 204 2.20 -23.64 -13.02
C ASP A 204 1.41 -23.99 -11.73
N THR A 205 1.76 -25.10 -11.09
CA THR A 205 1.13 -25.52 -9.82
C THR A 205 1.28 -24.48 -8.71
N ASN A 206 2.41 -23.77 -8.67
CA ASN A 206 2.66 -22.73 -7.67
C ASN A 206 1.76 -21.51 -7.90
N TYR A 207 1.46 -21.15 -9.15
CA TYR A 207 0.51 -20.08 -9.48
C TYR A 207 -0.86 -20.38 -8.86
N TYR A 208 -1.37 -21.59 -9.07
CA TYR A 208 -2.66 -21.99 -8.53
C TYR A 208 -2.64 -22.11 -7.00
N ALA A 209 -1.53 -22.55 -6.41
CA ALA A 209 -1.37 -22.58 -4.96
C ALA A 209 -1.38 -21.17 -4.37
N ARG A 210 -0.68 -20.22 -5.00
CA ARG A 210 -0.68 -18.81 -4.62
C ARG A 210 -2.06 -18.16 -4.83
N GLN A 211 -2.81 -18.56 -5.86
CA GLN A 211 -4.22 -18.18 -6.01
C GLN A 211 -5.11 -18.76 -4.89
N GLN A 212 -4.81 -19.96 -4.36
CA GLN A 212 -5.50 -20.48 -3.18
C GLN A 212 -5.14 -19.70 -1.91
N ILE A 213 -3.90 -19.23 -1.78
CA ILE A 213 -3.51 -18.30 -0.70
C ILE A 213 -4.32 -17.02 -0.80
N TYR A 214 -4.42 -16.42 -2.00
CA TYR A 214 -5.33 -15.30 -2.26
C TYR A 214 -6.76 -15.62 -1.81
N ALA A 215 -7.31 -16.74 -2.28
CA ALA A 215 -8.66 -17.16 -1.92
C ALA A 215 -8.84 -17.35 -0.39
N SER A 216 -7.79 -17.76 0.32
CA SER A 216 -7.83 -18.01 1.77
C SER A 216 -8.02 -16.73 2.59
N HIS A 217 -7.42 -15.63 2.14
CA HIS A 217 -7.66 -14.30 2.70
C HIS A 217 -9.12 -13.84 2.52
N HIS A 218 -9.84 -14.49 1.60
CA HIS A 218 -11.24 -14.24 1.33
C HIS A 218 -12.11 -15.45 1.73
N GLY A 219 -11.74 -16.18 2.79
CA GLY A 219 -12.58 -17.19 3.42
C GLY A 219 -12.56 -18.58 2.79
N TYR A 220 -11.58 -18.88 1.91
CA TYR A 220 -11.29 -20.26 1.55
C TYR A 220 -10.53 -20.96 2.69
N VAL A 221 -11.07 -22.07 3.21
CA VAL A 221 -10.49 -22.84 4.32
C VAL A 221 -9.96 -24.22 3.90
N GLY A 222 -9.94 -24.49 2.60
CA GLY A 222 -9.47 -25.77 2.07
C GLY A 222 -7.94 -25.84 1.94
N ALA A 223 -7.45 -26.99 1.50
CA ALA A 223 -6.01 -27.20 1.32
C ALA A 223 -5.44 -26.33 0.20
N ILE A 224 -4.31 -25.67 0.48
CA ILE A 224 -3.48 -25.07 -0.55
C ILE A 224 -2.66 -26.22 -1.15
N ASN A 225 -2.89 -26.55 -2.42
CA ASN A 225 -2.30 -27.71 -3.11
C ASN A 225 -2.11 -27.49 -4.62
N GLY A 226 -2.39 -26.30 -5.15
CA GLY A 226 -2.29 -25.98 -6.57
C GLY A 226 -3.42 -26.53 -7.45
N ILE A 227 -4.48 -27.10 -6.85
CA ILE A 227 -5.65 -27.62 -7.58
C ILE A 227 -6.88 -26.77 -7.22
N LEU A 228 -7.29 -25.89 -8.13
CA LEU A 228 -8.46 -25.04 -7.90
C LEU A 228 -9.76 -25.83 -8.02
N GLY A 229 -10.46 -26.00 -6.90
CA GLY A 229 -11.84 -26.46 -6.84
C GLY A 229 -12.85 -25.32 -6.69
N PRO A 230 -14.16 -25.63 -6.67
CA PRO A 230 -15.22 -24.63 -6.54
C PRO A 230 -15.02 -23.70 -5.33
N ASN A 231 -14.62 -24.22 -4.18
CA ASN A 231 -14.46 -23.39 -2.97
C ASN A 231 -13.28 -22.40 -3.06
N SER A 232 -12.17 -22.77 -3.70
CA SER A 232 -11.04 -21.85 -3.92
C SER A 232 -11.37 -20.81 -4.99
N TRP A 233 -12.14 -21.19 -6.03
CA TRP A 233 -12.65 -20.23 -7.00
C TRP A 233 -13.65 -19.25 -6.38
N ALA A 234 -14.52 -19.72 -5.48
CA ALA A 234 -15.45 -18.85 -4.75
C ALA A 234 -14.70 -17.86 -3.86
N GLY A 235 -13.61 -18.28 -3.20
CA GLY A 235 -12.72 -17.36 -2.47
C GLY A 235 -12.03 -16.35 -3.39
N THR A 236 -11.55 -16.80 -4.56
CA THR A 236 -11.00 -15.89 -5.58
C THR A 236 -12.06 -14.86 -6.01
N GLN A 237 -13.28 -15.30 -6.33
CA GLN A 237 -14.39 -14.44 -6.75
C GLN A 237 -14.75 -13.39 -5.69
N ARG A 238 -14.77 -13.77 -4.41
CA ARG A 238 -14.98 -12.82 -3.30
C ARG A 238 -13.91 -11.74 -3.25
N GLY A 239 -12.64 -12.12 -3.38
CA GLY A 239 -11.54 -11.14 -3.44
C GLY A 239 -11.60 -10.25 -4.67
N LEU A 240 -12.12 -10.75 -5.79
CA LEU A 240 -12.21 -9.99 -7.03
C LEU A 240 -13.26 -8.87 -7.03
N ARG A 241 -14.05 -8.72 -5.96
CA ARG A 241 -15.05 -7.65 -5.82
C ARG A 241 -14.40 -6.26 -5.89
N ASP A 242 -13.24 -6.10 -5.28
CA ASP A 242 -12.44 -4.86 -5.34
C ASP A 242 -11.95 -4.54 -6.76
N TYR A 243 -11.99 -5.54 -7.65
CA TYR A 243 -11.61 -5.46 -9.06
C TYR A 243 -12.83 -5.50 -10.00
N GLY A 244 -13.98 -5.08 -9.49
CA GLY A 244 -15.22 -4.92 -10.28
C GLY A 244 -15.91 -6.24 -10.63
N TYR A 245 -15.68 -7.30 -9.85
CA TYR A 245 -16.46 -8.53 -9.95
C TYR A 245 -17.82 -8.37 -9.24
N ASN A 246 -18.90 -8.44 -10.03
CA ASN A 246 -20.28 -8.34 -9.54
C ASN A 246 -21.06 -9.66 -9.67
N GLY A 247 -20.37 -10.76 -9.96
CA GLY A 247 -20.99 -12.09 -10.14
C GLY A 247 -21.25 -12.81 -8.82
N ALA A 248 -21.79 -14.02 -8.93
CA ALA A 248 -22.01 -14.92 -7.79
C ALA A 248 -20.73 -15.65 -7.40
N ASP A 249 -20.49 -15.82 -6.10
CA ASP A 249 -19.34 -16.54 -5.53
C ASP A 249 -19.56 -18.07 -5.59
N ASN A 250 -19.94 -18.57 -6.76
CA ASN A 250 -20.38 -19.96 -6.99
C ASN A 250 -19.23 -20.93 -7.31
N GLY A 251 -17.99 -20.44 -7.37
CA GLY A 251 -16.83 -21.26 -7.67
C GLY A 251 -16.69 -21.67 -9.13
N ILE A 252 -17.53 -21.14 -10.01
CA ILE A 252 -17.51 -21.40 -11.45
C ILE A 252 -16.99 -20.15 -12.14
N PRO A 253 -15.70 -20.10 -12.53
CA PRO A 253 -15.14 -18.92 -13.18
C PRO A 253 -15.75 -18.74 -14.57
N GLY A 254 -16.34 -17.58 -14.81
CA GLY A 254 -16.86 -17.17 -16.11
C GLY A 254 -16.14 -15.93 -16.65
N VAL A 255 -16.61 -15.42 -17.78
CA VAL A 255 -16.05 -14.22 -18.44
C VAL A 255 -15.89 -13.05 -17.44
N ASN A 256 -16.88 -12.81 -16.60
CA ASN A 256 -16.81 -11.74 -15.59
C ASN A 256 -15.74 -11.97 -14.52
N THR A 257 -15.48 -13.23 -14.13
CA THR A 257 -14.39 -13.57 -13.21
C THR A 257 -13.05 -13.26 -13.86
N TYR A 258 -12.84 -13.69 -15.10
CA TYR A 258 -11.60 -13.44 -15.83
C TYR A 258 -11.38 -11.96 -16.17
N MET A 259 -12.43 -11.21 -16.47
CA MET A 259 -12.33 -9.75 -16.63
C MET A 259 -11.88 -9.08 -15.34
N ALA A 260 -12.43 -9.48 -14.18
CA ALA A 260 -11.98 -8.95 -12.90
C ALA A 260 -10.52 -9.36 -12.60
N MET A 261 -10.13 -10.60 -12.93
CA MET A 261 -8.73 -11.04 -12.85
C MET A 261 -7.81 -10.22 -13.75
N GLN A 262 -8.25 -9.81 -14.95
CA GLN A 262 -7.47 -8.92 -15.81
C GLN A 262 -7.36 -7.50 -15.23
N ARG A 263 -8.39 -7.00 -14.53
CA ARG A 263 -8.31 -5.71 -13.82
C ARG A 263 -7.35 -5.79 -12.63
N LEU A 264 -7.36 -6.89 -11.90
CA LEU A 264 -6.33 -7.20 -10.91
C LEU A 264 -4.96 -7.28 -11.57
N ALA A 265 -4.79 -8.00 -12.67
CA ALA A 265 -3.53 -8.06 -13.40
C ALA A 265 -3.04 -6.66 -13.83
N ALA A 266 -3.96 -5.77 -14.21
CA ALA A 266 -3.64 -4.42 -14.71
C ALA A 266 -3.02 -3.54 -13.64
N LYS A 267 -3.40 -3.79 -12.37
CA LYS A 267 -2.74 -3.20 -11.21
C LYS A 267 -1.25 -3.60 -11.12
N TYR A 268 -0.88 -4.78 -11.62
CA TYR A 268 0.47 -5.31 -11.60
C TYR A 268 1.11 -5.38 -13.00
N GLY A 269 0.86 -4.36 -13.83
CA GLY A 269 1.56 -4.15 -15.10
C GLY A 269 0.95 -4.81 -16.34
N TYR A 270 -0.20 -5.46 -16.24
CA TYR A 270 -0.93 -5.91 -17.43
C TYR A 270 -1.57 -4.72 -18.18
N THR A 271 -1.18 -4.54 -19.44
CA THR A 271 -1.68 -3.44 -20.29
C THR A 271 -2.62 -3.91 -21.42
N GLY A 272 -2.95 -5.21 -21.45
CA GLY A 272 -3.81 -5.79 -22.46
C GLY A 272 -5.31 -5.52 -22.23
N ALA A 273 -6.14 -5.99 -23.15
CA ALA A 273 -7.59 -5.81 -23.09
C ALA A 273 -8.21 -6.53 -21.88
N VAL A 274 -9.24 -5.93 -21.29
CA VAL A 274 -10.11 -6.56 -20.28
C VAL A 274 -11.30 -7.20 -21.01
N ASN A 275 -11.15 -8.45 -21.44
CA ASN A 275 -12.09 -9.17 -22.30
C ASN A 275 -12.49 -10.56 -21.78
N GLY A 276 -11.99 -10.97 -20.60
CA GLY A 276 -12.27 -12.25 -19.98
C GLY A 276 -11.53 -13.44 -20.60
N ILE A 277 -10.57 -13.18 -21.49
CA ILE A 277 -9.69 -14.20 -22.07
C ILE A 277 -8.29 -14.01 -21.49
N LEU A 278 -7.90 -14.89 -20.55
CA LEU A 278 -6.58 -14.81 -19.94
C LEU A 278 -5.51 -15.32 -20.91
N GLY A 279 -4.68 -14.41 -21.40
CA GLY A 279 -3.48 -14.73 -22.17
C GLY A 279 -2.21 -14.70 -21.31
N PRO A 280 -1.04 -15.01 -21.88
CA PRO A 280 0.22 -15.05 -21.14
C PRO A 280 0.50 -13.77 -20.34
N ASN A 281 0.25 -12.59 -20.91
CA ASN A 281 0.45 -11.33 -20.19
C ASN A 281 -0.55 -11.12 -19.03
N SER A 282 -1.77 -11.63 -19.13
CA SER A 282 -2.73 -11.61 -18.01
C SER A 282 -2.20 -12.47 -16.86
N TYR A 283 -1.70 -13.66 -17.17
CA TYR A 283 -1.10 -14.56 -16.18
C TYR A 283 0.18 -14.00 -15.58
N LYS A 284 1.04 -13.31 -16.35
CA LYS A 284 2.21 -12.64 -15.79
C LYS A 284 1.82 -11.59 -14.76
N GLY A 285 0.84 -10.73 -15.07
CA GLY A 285 0.36 -9.72 -14.11
C GLY A 285 -0.27 -10.34 -12.86
N LEU A 286 -1.10 -11.38 -13.04
CA LEU A 286 -1.68 -12.12 -11.91
C LEU A 286 -0.61 -12.81 -11.06
N ALA A 287 0.40 -13.40 -11.68
CA ALA A 287 1.48 -14.09 -10.99
C ALA A 287 2.37 -13.10 -10.21
N ARG A 288 2.68 -11.92 -10.76
CA ARG A 288 3.36 -10.85 -10.01
C ARG A 288 2.62 -10.56 -8.70
N TYR A 289 1.29 -10.40 -8.79
CA TYR A 289 0.47 -10.22 -7.58
C TYR A 289 0.48 -11.42 -6.66
N PHE A 290 0.12 -12.60 -7.15
CA PHE A 290 -0.03 -13.80 -6.31
C PHE A 290 1.29 -14.19 -5.65
N ASN A 291 2.42 -13.93 -6.29
CA ASN A 291 3.74 -14.13 -5.69
C ASN A 291 4.02 -13.16 -4.53
N THR A 292 3.28 -12.06 -4.35
CA THR A 292 3.41 -11.18 -3.16
C THR A 292 2.75 -11.73 -1.90
N LEU A 293 1.96 -12.81 -2.01
CA LEU A 293 1.15 -13.41 -0.93
C LEU A 293 1.91 -14.50 -0.18
#